data_AF-A0A023GXR8-F1
#
_entry.id   AF-A0A023GXR8-F1
#
_cell.length_a   1.000
_cell.length_b   1.000
_cell.length_c   1.000
_cell.angle_alpha   90.00
_cell.angle_beta   90.00
_cell.angle_gamma   90.00
#
_symmetry.space_group_name_H-M   'P 1'
#
loop_
_entity.id
_entity.type
_entity.pdbx_description
1 polymer ?
#
loop_
_entity_poly.entity_id
_entity_poly.type
_entity_poly.pdbx_seq_one_letter_code
_entity_poly.pdbx_strand_id
1 'polypeptide(L)'
;PCGHIDASNPQDYNKLVARARKFVIHTLSAKLGLPDFEKMIVAEKVHDAPSWEKEFNLKDGSILGLAHNFMQVLGFRPSTRHPKYDKLFFVGASTHPGTGVPIV
;
A
#
# COMPACT_ATOMS: atom_id res chain seq x y z
N PRO A 1 -5.97 3.63 9.63
CA PRO A 1 -4.86 3.09 8.82
C PRO A 1 -4.97 1.55 8.84
N CYS A 2 -4.97 0.90 7.67
CA CYS A 2 -4.81 -0.55 7.59
C CYS A 2 -3.31 -0.87 7.53
N GLY A 3 -2.88 -1.92 8.22
CA GLY A 3 -1.49 -2.39 8.16
C GLY A 3 -1.25 -3.29 6.96
N HIS A 4 0.02 -3.61 6.71
CA HIS A 4 0.44 -4.72 5.86
C HIS A 4 -0.10 -6.06 6.42
N ILE A 5 0.00 -7.12 5.61
CA ILE A 5 -0.36 -8.48 6.03
C ILE A 5 0.64 -8.93 7.11
N ASP A 6 0.12 -9.26 8.29
CA ASP A 6 0.91 -9.77 9.41
C ASP A 6 0.29 -11.09 9.89
N ALA A 7 0.99 -12.19 9.67
CA ALA A 7 0.53 -13.51 10.07
C ALA A 7 0.42 -13.68 11.60
N SER A 8 1.16 -12.87 12.38
CA SER A 8 1.11 -12.88 13.85
C SER A 8 -0.07 -12.09 14.40
N ASN A 9 -0.62 -11.16 13.61
CA ASN A 9 -1.77 -10.33 13.98
C ASN A 9 -2.75 -10.21 12.80
N PRO A 10 -3.56 -11.26 12.57
CA PRO A 10 -4.44 -11.32 11.41
C PRO A 10 -5.53 -10.23 11.45
N GLN A 11 -5.75 -9.60 10.30
CA GLN A 11 -6.76 -8.55 10.13
C GLN A 11 -7.96 -9.05 9.32
N ASP A 12 -9.16 -8.61 9.70
CA ASP A 12 -10.38 -8.83 8.90
C ASP A 12 -10.52 -7.71 7.86
N TYR A 13 -9.94 -7.93 6.68
CA TYR A 13 -9.91 -6.93 5.60
C TYR A 13 -11.31 -6.55 5.11
N ASN A 14 -12.27 -7.48 5.10
CA ASN A 14 -13.65 -7.19 4.72
C ASN A 14 -14.29 -6.16 5.66
N LYS A 15 -14.10 -6.33 6.99
CA LYS A 15 -14.57 -5.34 7.97
C LYS A 15 -13.85 -4.00 7.85
N LEU A 16 -12.55 -4.00 7.59
CA LEU A 16 -11.78 -2.77 7.42
C LEU A 16 -12.24 -1.99 6.18
N VAL A 17 -12.45 -2.68 5.06
CA VAL A 17 -12.98 -2.11 3.82
C VAL A 17 -14.38 -1.53 4.05
N ALA A 18 -15.30 -2.28 4.66
CA ALA A 18 -16.66 -1.81 4.93
C ALA A 18 -16.67 -0.55 5.82
N ARG A 19 -15.81 -0.52 6.86
CA ARG A 19 -15.63 0.64 7.73
C ARG A 19 -15.09 1.85 6.96
N ALA A 20 -14.05 1.64 6.15
CA ALA A 20 -13.44 2.70 5.35
C ALA A 20 -14.42 3.27 4.32
N ARG A 21 -15.15 2.41 3.60
CA ARG A 21 -16.17 2.80 2.62
C ARG A 21 -17.24 3.69 3.25
N LYS A 22 -17.81 3.27 4.39
CA LYS A 22 -18.81 4.08 5.12
C LYS A 22 -18.25 5.45 5.51
N PHE A 23 -17.01 5.50 5.98
CA PHE A 23 -16.36 6.76 6.37
C PHE A 23 -16.12 7.69 5.16
N VAL A 24 -15.63 7.16 4.04
CA VAL A 24 -15.38 7.92 2.81
C VAL A 24 -16.68 8.49 2.25
N ILE A 25 -17.72 7.67 2.11
CA ILE A 25 -19.03 8.10 1.62
C ILE A 25 -19.62 9.20 2.50
N HIS A 26 -19.62 9.01 3.82
CA HIS A 26 -20.11 10.01 4.76
C HIS A 26 -19.33 11.33 4.63
N THR A 27 -18.01 11.25 4.56
CA THR A 27 -17.14 12.43 4.43
C THR A 27 -17.38 13.18 3.12
N LEU A 28 -17.47 12.47 1.99
CA LEU A 28 -17.71 13.07 0.69
C LEU A 28 -19.11 13.68 0.58
N SER A 29 -20.13 12.96 1.07
CA SER A 29 -21.51 13.44 1.13
C SER A 29 -21.60 14.77 1.90
N ALA A 30 -20.98 14.85 3.08
CA ALA A 30 -20.98 16.05 3.90
C ALA A 30 -20.18 17.20 3.29
N LYS A 31 -18.97 16.93 2.76
CA LYS A 31 -18.09 17.97 2.19
C LYS A 31 -18.60 18.54 0.87
N LEU A 32 -19.30 17.74 0.08
CA LEU A 32 -19.83 18.16 -1.23
C LEU A 32 -21.29 18.64 -1.15
N GLY A 33 -21.95 18.50 0.00
CA GLY A 33 -23.37 18.82 0.13
C GLY A 33 -24.30 17.88 -0.65
N LEU A 34 -23.88 16.62 -0.86
CA LEU A 34 -24.58 15.62 -1.64
C LEU A 34 -25.09 14.48 -0.73
N PRO A 35 -26.30 14.58 -0.14
CA PRO A 35 -26.81 13.60 0.82
C PRO A 35 -26.97 12.19 0.21
N ASP A 36 -27.22 12.11 -1.10
CA ASP A 36 -27.42 10.87 -1.85
C ASP A 36 -26.16 10.41 -2.62
N PHE A 37 -24.96 10.89 -2.26
CA PHE A 37 -23.71 10.57 -2.96
C PHE A 37 -23.51 9.07 -3.19
N GLU A 38 -23.87 8.23 -2.22
CA GLU A 38 -23.75 6.76 -2.35
C GLU A 38 -24.53 6.20 -3.55
N LYS A 39 -25.71 6.75 -3.83
CA LYS A 39 -26.56 6.31 -4.96
C LYS A 39 -25.99 6.70 -6.32
N MET A 40 -25.03 7.63 -6.34
CA MET A 40 -24.37 8.10 -7.56
C MET A 40 -23.16 7.24 -7.96
N ILE A 41 -22.77 6.27 -7.11
CA ILE A 41 -21.64 5.38 -7.39
C ILE A 41 -22.08 4.33 -8.42
N VAL A 42 -21.59 4.47 -9.65
CA VAL A 42 -21.85 3.52 -10.75
C VAL A 42 -20.94 2.30 -10.68
N ALA A 43 -19.70 2.50 -10.23
CA ALA A 43 -18.71 1.45 -10.09
C ALA A 43 -17.76 1.75 -8.92
N GLU A 44 -17.30 0.70 -8.27
CA GLU A 44 -16.32 0.76 -7.17
C GLU A 44 -15.30 -0.36 -7.37
N LYS A 45 -14.01 -0.04 -7.27
CA LYS A 45 -12.93 -1.02 -7.18
C LYS A 45 -12.18 -0.78 -5.87
N VAL A 46 -12.05 -1.83 -5.07
CA VAL A 46 -11.34 -1.77 -3.80
C VAL A 46 -10.01 -2.49 -3.97
N HIS A 47 -8.96 -1.87 -3.45
CA HIS A 47 -7.66 -2.49 -3.28
C HIS A 47 -7.25 -2.47 -1.80
N ASP A 48 -7.14 -3.65 -1.21
CA ASP A 48 -6.61 -3.91 0.13
C ASP A 48 -5.25 -4.64 0.06
N ALA A 49 -4.65 -4.92 1.22
CA ALA A 49 -3.32 -5.54 1.27
C ALA A 49 -3.27 -6.93 0.59
N PRO A 50 -4.24 -7.85 0.79
CA PRO A 50 -4.30 -9.11 0.04
C PRO A 50 -4.41 -8.92 -1.48
N SER A 51 -5.23 -7.97 -1.94
CA SER A 51 -5.34 -7.68 -3.37
C SER A 51 -4.03 -7.13 -3.93
N TRP A 52 -3.31 -6.30 -3.16
CA TRP A 52 -2.03 -5.74 -3.56
C TRP A 52 -0.93 -6.79 -3.65
N GLU A 53 -0.88 -7.72 -2.70
CA GLU A 53 0.04 -8.85 -2.75
C GLU A 53 -0.20 -9.70 -4.00
N LYS A 54 -1.47 -10.03 -4.28
CA LYS A 54 -1.85 -10.88 -5.40
C LYS A 54 -1.68 -10.21 -6.77
N GLU A 55 -2.13 -8.96 -6.92
CA GLU A 55 -2.19 -8.27 -8.22
C GLU A 55 -0.84 -7.63 -8.59
N PHE A 56 -0.08 -7.14 -7.61
CA PHE A 56 1.14 -6.37 -7.86
C PHE A 56 2.41 -7.05 -7.35
N ASN A 57 2.30 -8.28 -6.84
CA ASN A 57 3.42 -9.02 -6.25
C ASN A 57 4.13 -8.22 -5.14
N LEU A 58 3.36 -7.46 -4.37
CA LEU A 58 3.84 -6.67 -3.25
C LEU A 58 3.91 -7.55 -2.02
N LYS A 59 5.11 -7.84 -1.54
CA LYS A 59 5.30 -8.65 -0.32
C LYS A 59 4.50 -8.04 0.83
N ASP A 60 3.67 -8.86 1.48
CA ASP A 60 2.77 -8.48 2.58
C ASP A 60 1.76 -7.38 2.21
N GLY A 61 1.52 -7.16 0.92
CA GLY A 61 0.67 -6.08 0.42
C GLY A 61 1.21 -4.69 0.74
N SER A 62 2.51 -4.53 1.00
CA SER A 62 3.10 -3.23 1.33
C SER A 62 3.29 -2.35 0.09
N ILE A 63 2.57 -1.23 0.01
CA ILE A 63 2.70 -0.26 -1.09
C ILE A 63 4.00 0.55 -1.07
N LEU A 64 4.70 0.58 0.07
CA LEU A 64 5.98 1.31 0.21
C LEU A 64 7.19 0.38 0.36
N GLY A 65 7.01 -0.93 0.18
CA GLY A 65 8.09 -1.90 0.31
C GLY A 65 8.53 -2.04 1.78
N LEU A 66 9.84 -1.87 2.01
CA LEU A 66 10.45 -1.97 3.34
C LEU A 66 9.88 -0.92 4.30
N ALA A 67 9.77 -1.27 5.58
CA ALA A 67 9.23 -0.36 6.57
C ALA A 67 10.16 0.86 6.78
N HIS A 68 9.57 1.98 7.19
CA HIS A 68 10.29 3.22 7.46
C HIS A 68 10.84 3.26 8.89
N ASN A 69 11.55 2.22 9.31
CA ASN A 69 12.32 2.24 10.56
C ASN A 69 13.78 2.61 10.28
N PHE A 70 14.51 3.04 11.32
CA PHE A 70 15.88 3.57 11.20
C PHE A 70 16.83 2.63 10.44
N MET A 71 16.69 1.32 10.62
CA MET A 71 17.56 0.31 10.00
C MET A 71 17.15 -0.06 8.57
N GLN A 72 16.02 0.45 8.07
CA GLN A 72 15.48 0.11 6.74
C GLN A 72 15.34 1.34 5.83
N VAL A 73 15.98 2.46 6.19
CA VAL A 73 15.98 3.71 5.42
C VAL A 73 17.39 4.15 5.05
N LEU A 74 17.47 5.04 4.05
CA LEU A 74 18.72 5.70 3.59
C LEU A 74 19.83 4.67 3.24
N GLY A 75 21.02 4.85 3.81
CA GLY A 75 22.19 4.00 3.57
C GLY A 75 22.09 2.59 4.17
N PHE A 76 21.09 2.32 5.02
CA PHE A 76 20.85 0.99 5.58
C PHE A 76 19.89 0.15 4.72
N ARG A 77 19.37 0.70 3.62
CA ARG A 77 18.64 -0.09 2.63
C ARG A 77 19.56 -1.12 1.96
N PRO A 78 19.06 -2.32 1.65
CA PRO A 78 19.81 -3.30 0.87
C PRO A 78 20.34 -2.71 -0.45
N SER A 79 21.56 -3.11 -0.82
CA SER A 79 22.17 -2.73 -2.09
C SER A 79 21.30 -3.19 -3.26
N THR A 80 21.23 -2.35 -4.30
CA THR A 80 20.56 -2.71 -5.56
C THR A 80 21.33 -3.78 -6.34
N ARG A 81 22.63 -4.00 -6.07
CA ARG A 81 23.42 -5.04 -6.75
C ARG A 81 23.41 -6.34 -5.96
N HIS A 82 23.23 -7.47 -6.65
CA HIS A 82 23.24 -8.79 -6.03
C HIS A 82 24.64 -9.13 -5.47
N PRO A 83 24.77 -9.63 -4.23
CA PRO A 83 26.08 -9.86 -3.59
C PRO A 83 26.93 -10.96 -4.23
N LYS A 84 26.29 -11.92 -4.90
CA LYS A 84 26.97 -13.06 -5.59
C LYS A 84 27.10 -12.90 -7.11
N TYR A 85 26.25 -12.10 -7.74
CA TYR A 85 26.11 -12.09 -9.20
C TYR A 85 26.35 -10.67 -9.73
N ASP A 86 27.52 -10.49 -10.34
CA ASP A 86 28.06 -9.16 -10.65
C ASP A 86 27.21 -8.32 -11.61
N LYS A 87 26.34 -8.96 -12.41
CA LYS A 87 25.52 -8.33 -13.45
C LYS A 87 24.01 -8.39 -13.13
N LEU A 88 23.64 -8.67 -11.88
CA LEU A 88 22.25 -8.71 -11.44
C LEU A 88 21.93 -7.53 -10.52
N PHE A 89 20.88 -6.78 -10.87
CA PHE A 89 20.44 -5.58 -10.17
C PHE A 89 18.95 -5.65 -9.84
N PHE A 90 18.57 -5.12 -8.68
CA PHE A 90 17.21 -4.94 -8.22
C PHE A 90 16.77 -3.50 -8.49
N VAL A 91 15.55 -3.34 -9.00
CA VAL A 91 14.94 -2.04 -9.31
C VAL A 91 13.52 -1.97 -8.79
N GLY A 92 12.98 -0.75 -8.68
CA GLY A 92 11.59 -0.49 -8.28
C GLY A 92 11.48 0.12 -6.88
N ALA A 93 10.23 0.33 -6.44
CA ALA A 93 9.88 1.03 -5.20
C ALA A 93 10.58 0.49 -3.96
N SER A 94 10.71 -0.84 -3.85
CA SER A 94 11.32 -1.50 -2.70
C SER A 94 12.86 -1.46 -2.67
N THR A 95 13.49 -0.76 -3.62
CA THR A 95 14.95 -0.65 -3.75
C THR A 95 15.45 0.75 -3.44
N HIS A 96 16.77 0.92 -3.24
CA HIS A 96 17.36 2.23 -2.98
C HIS A 96 17.13 3.18 -4.19
N PRO A 97 16.73 4.45 -4.00
CA PRO A 97 16.66 5.24 -2.76
C PRO A 97 15.39 5.05 -1.90
N GLY A 98 14.32 4.48 -2.46
CA GLY A 98 13.04 4.20 -1.79
C GLY A 98 11.83 4.43 -2.69
N THR A 99 10.62 4.30 -2.12
CA THR A 99 9.34 4.36 -2.85
C THR A 99 8.82 5.80 -3.08
N GLY A 100 8.24 6.05 -4.26
CA GLY A 100 7.46 7.25 -4.60
C GLY A 100 7.94 7.95 -5.87
N VAL A 101 7.03 8.44 -6.70
CA VAL A 101 7.36 9.31 -7.86
C VAL A 101 7.43 10.77 -7.37
N PRO A 102 8.41 11.62 -7.71
CA PRO A 102 9.73 11.41 -8.30
C PRO A 102 10.90 11.47 -7.29
N ILE A 103 12.00 10.83 -7.68
CA ILE A 103 13.36 11.07 -7.20
C ILE A 103 13.84 12.35 -7.89
N VAL A 104 14.02 13.45 -7.16
CA VAL A 104 14.86 14.59 -7.58
C VAL A 104 16.24 14.41 -6.95
#